data_AF-A0A5J4WYQ3-F1
#
_entry.id   AF-A0A5J4WYQ3-F1
#
_cell.length_a   1.000
_cell.length_b   1.000
_cell.length_c   1.000
_cell.angle_alpha   90.00
_cell.angle_beta   90.00
_cell.angle_gamma   90.00
#
_symmetry.space_group_name_H-M   'P 1'
#
loop_
_entity.id
_entity.type
_entity.pdbx_description
1 polymer ?
#
loop_
_entity_poly.entity_id
_entity_poly.type
_entity_poly.pdbx_seq_one_letter_code
_entity_poly.pdbx_strand_id
1 'polypeptide(L)'
;MFKNLEIKNIQTENNLEQETTEDSVNPPKRIQKICEVCNISVAKYKCPACNKRTCSVACVKGHKIKDGCSGLRRANDFIPLNKMDVNTIYSDVAFLQQQQQILINCQRPGGLKQTIKKVQKRKKQQFRRNNKGKRDENIKVQKNKEPPKSK
;
A
#
# COMPACT_ATOMS: atom_id res chain seq x y z
N MET A 1 49.82 10.27 -16.83
CA MET A 1 49.57 9.24 -17.86
C MET A 1 48.29 8.51 -17.50
N PHE A 2 47.15 8.98 -18.01
CA PHE A 2 45.85 8.37 -17.73
C PHE A 2 45.68 7.15 -18.63
N LYS A 3 45.54 5.96 -18.03
CA LYS A 3 45.24 4.72 -18.74
C LYS A 3 43.77 4.75 -19.14
N ASN A 4 43.51 4.94 -20.42
CA ASN A 4 42.19 4.75 -21.03
C ASN A 4 41.80 3.28 -20.87
N LEU A 5 40.77 3.02 -20.06
CA LEU A 5 40.08 1.73 -20.07
C LEU A 5 38.99 1.81 -21.14
N GLU A 6 39.25 1.10 -22.24
CA GLU A 6 38.36 0.97 -23.39
C GLU A 6 37.03 0.34 -22.96
N ILE A 7 35.93 1.05 -23.20
CA ILE A 7 34.59 0.48 -23.10
C ILE A 7 34.42 -0.41 -24.34
N LYS A 8 34.51 -1.72 -24.13
CA LYS A 8 34.22 -2.71 -25.18
C LYS A 8 32.74 -2.63 -25.52
N ASN A 9 32.45 -2.23 -26.76
CA ASN A 9 31.13 -2.24 -27.37
C ASN A 9 30.50 -3.62 -27.24
N ILE A 10 29.40 -3.71 -26.49
CA ILE A 10 28.55 -4.90 -26.48
C ILE A 10 27.65 -4.79 -27.71
N GLN A 11 27.98 -5.57 -28.74
CA GLN A 11 27.13 -5.77 -29.92
C GLN A 11 25.86 -6.49 -29.47
N THR A 12 24.70 -5.83 -29.61
CA THR A 12 23.41 -6.49 -29.50
C THR A 12 23.11 -7.16 -30.83
N GLU A 13 23.42 -8.44 -30.94
CA GLU A 13 22.83 -9.31 -31.97
C GLU A 13 21.43 -9.72 -31.50
N ASN A 14 20.44 -8.90 -31.85
CA ASN A 14 19.04 -9.32 -31.82
C ASN A 14 18.78 -10.14 -33.08
N ASN A 15 18.92 -11.45 -32.97
CA ASN A 15 18.49 -12.39 -33.98
C ASN A 15 17.21 -13.07 -33.48
N LEU A 16 16.06 -12.66 -34.04
CA LEU A 16 14.78 -13.34 -33.81
C LEU A 16 13.94 -13.29 -35.09
N GLU A 17 14.27 -14.17 -36.02
CA GLU A 17 13.34 -14.85 -36.91
C GLU A 17 13.52 -16.35 -36.55
N GLN A 18 12.54 -17.23 -36.41
CA GLN A 18 11.29 -17.43 -37.15
C GLN A 18 10.28 -18.24 -36.30
N GLU A 19 9.00 -17.97 -36.54
CA GLU A 19 7.87 -18.91 -36.69
C GLU A 19 7.90 -20.27 -35.98
N THR A 20 6.91 -20.54 -35.12
CA THR A 20 6.17 -21.82 -35.15
C THR A 20 4.75 -21.64 -34.61
N THR A 21 3.78 -21.93 -35.49
CA THR A 21 2.56 -22.72 -35.26
C THR A 21 1.57 -22.28 -34.19
N GLU A 22 0.42 -21.87 -34.71
CA GLU A 22 -0.92 -22.02 -34.14
C GLU A 22 -1.03 -23.30 -33.30
N ASP A 23 -1.25 -23.17 -31.99
CA ASP A 23 -1.95 -24.17 -31.18
C ASP A 23 -2.36 -23.59 -29.82
N SER A 24 -3.57 -23.96 -29.40
CA SER A 24 -4.34 -23.49 -28.24
C SER A 24 -3.56 -23.43 -26.91
N VAL A 25 -3.34 -22.22 -26.37
CA VAL A 25 -2.85 -22.03 -24.98
C VAL A 25 -3.90 -21.28 -24.15
N ASN A 26 -4.65 -22.06 -23.38
CA ASN A 26 -5.53 -21.61 -22.32
C ASN A 26 -4.78 -20.64 -21.38
N PRO A 27 -5.28 -19.43 -21.09
CA PRO A 27 -4.58 -18.46 -20.26
C PRO A 27 -4.32 -19.03 -18.86
N PRO A 28 -3.14 -18.79 -18.25
CA PRO A 28 -2.81 -19.34 -16.95
C PRO A 28 -3.86 -18.90 -15.92
N LYS A 29 -4.61 -19.87 -15.38
CA LYS A 29 -5.61 -19.64 -14.32
C LYS A 29 -4.92 -18.94 -13.15
N ARG A 30 -5.24 -17.65 -12.94
CA ARG A 30 -4.73 -16.87 -11.80
C ARG A 30 -5.15 -17.55 -10.50
N ILE A 31 -4.20 -18.12 -9.77
CA ILE A 31 -4.44 -18.67 -8.42
C ILE A 31 -4.90 -17.52 -7.53
N GLN A 32 -6.20 -17.48 -7.23
CA GLN A 32 -6.80 -16.44 -6.40
C GLN A 32 -6.38 -16.67 -4.95
N LYS A 33 -5.54 -15.77 -4.42
CA LYS A 33 -5.01 -15.89 -3.06
C LYS A 33 -6.09 -15.53 -2.03
N ILE A 34 -6.23 -16.37 -1.01
CA ILE A 34 -7.22 -16.21 0.07
C ILE A 34 -6.79 -15.10 1.03
N CYS A 35 -7.74 -14.48 1.72
CA CYS A 35 -7.48 -13.52 2.80
C CYS A 35 -6.67 -14.15 3.93
N GLU A 36 -5.52 -13.57 4.29
CA GLU A 36 -4.61 -14.09 5.33
C GLU A 36 -5.08 -13.78 6.77
N VAL A 37 -6.19 -13.04 6.92
CA VAL A 37 -6.73 -12.65 8.24
C VAL A 37 -7.91 -13.53 8.64
N CYS A 38 -8.80 -13.84 7.69
CA CYS A 38 -10.01 -14.64 7.96
C CYS A 38 -10.02 -15.98 7.25
N ASN A 39 -9.16 -16.22 6.27
CA ASN A 39 -9.05 -17.47 5.50
C ASN A 39 -10.35 -17.98 4.83
N ILE A 40 -11.42 -17.18 4.81
CA ILE A 40 -12.75 -17.60 4.29
C ILE A 40 -12.93 -17.17 2.83
N SER A 41 -12.56 -15.94 2.49
CA SER A 41 -12.83 -15.36 1.17
C SER A 41 -11.56 -14.95 0.45
N VAL A 42 -11.65 -14.86 -0.87
CA VAL A 42 -10.57 -14.39 -1.73
C VAL A 42 -10.14 -12.97 -1.33
N ALA A 43 -8.83 -12.74 -1.28
CA ALA A 43 -8.30 -11.44 -0.93
C ALA A 43 -8.59 -10.41 -2.04
N LYS A 44 -9.09 -9.25 -1.63
CA LYS A 44 -9.39 -8.11 -2.52
C LYS A 44 -8.38 -6.98 -2.41
N TYR A 45 -7.71 -6.87 -1.26
CA TYR A 45 -6.80 -5.78 -0.93
C TYR A 45 -5.45 -6.33 -0.46
N LYS A 46 -4.39 -5.55 -0.68
CA LYS A 46 -3.03 -5.83 -0.21
C LYS A 46 -2.51 -4.65 0.63
N CYS A 47 -1.96 -4.92 1.80
CA CYS A 47 -1.38 -3.88 2.64
C CYS A 47 -0.03 -3.42 2.06
N PRO A 48 0.21 -2.11 1.87
CA PRO A 48 1.48 -1.60 1.30
C PRO A 48 2.66 -1.64 2.30
N ALA A 49 2.39 -1.82 3.59
CA ALA A 49 3.42 -1.88 4.63
C ALA A 49 3.95 -3.31 4.84
N CYS A 50 3.04 -4.26 5.06
CA CYS A 50 3.39 -5.64 5.40
C CYS A 50 3.03 -6.65 4.30
N ASN A 51 2.56 -6.20 3.14
CA ASN A 51 2.14 -7.04 2.01
C ASN A 51 1.01 -8.05 2.29
N LYS A 52 0.41 -8.03 3.50
CA LYS A 52 -0.68 -8.94 3.87
C LYS A 52 -1.92 -8.76 3.02
N ARG A 53 -2.57 -9.87 2.69
CA ARG A 53 -3.76 -9.93 1.85
C ARG A 53 -5.03 -9.96 2.67
N THR A 54 -6.00 -9.13 2.30
CA THR A 54 -7.25 -8.97 3.05
C THR A 54 -8.47 -8.90 2.13
N CYS A 55 -9.61 -9.44 2.55
CA CYS A 55 -10.84 -9.42 1.76
C CYS A 55 -11.72 -8.18 2.03
N SER A 56 -11.67 -7.61 3.24
CA SER A 56 -12.58 -6.55 3.68
C SER A 56 -11.91 -5.52 4.60
N VAL A 57 -12.57 -4.38 4.80
CA VAL A 57 -12.11 -3.31 5.70
C VAL A 57 -11.96 -3.80 7.15
N ALA A 58 -12.81 -4.75 7.59
CA ALA A 58 -12.68 -5.36 8.90
C ALA A 58 -11.36 -6.14 9.04
N CYS A 59 -10.97 -6.90 8.00
CA CYS A 59 -9.69 -7.60 7.96
C CYS A 59 -8.50 -6.63 7.87
N VAL A 60 -8.66 -5.50 7.16
CA VAL A 60 -7.64 -4.45 7.11
C VAL A 60 -7.40 -3.84 8.51
N LYS A 61 -8.47 -3.52 9.25
CA LYS A 61 -8.32 -3.00 10.62
C LYS A 61 -7.81 -4.06 11.59
N GLY A 62 -8.31 -5.29 11.47
CA GLY A 62 -7.93 -6.42 12.31
C GLY A 62 -6.43 -6.71 12.26
N HIS A 63 -5.84 -6.81 11.06
CA HIS A 63 -4.40 -7.06 10.96
C HIS A 63 -3.56 -5.88 11.46
N LYS A 64 -4.01 -4.63 11.25
CA LYS A 64 -3.31 -3.46 11.79
C LYS A 64 -3.19 -3.49 13.32
N ILE A 65 -4.24 -3.94 14.00
CA ILE A 65 -4.26 -4.06 15.46
C ILE A 65 -3.46 -5.29 15.90
N LYS A 66 -3.71 -6.46 15.30
CA LYS A 66 -3.07 -7.74 15.69
C LYS A 66 -1.57 -7.77 15.40
N ASP A 67 -1.16 -7.27 14.24
CA ASP A 67 0.24 -7.28 13.80
C ASP A 67 0.97 -5.95 14.15
N GLY A 68 0.31 -4.99 14.80
CA GLY A 68 0.88 -3.67 15.07
C GLY A 68 1.27 -2.89 13.80
N CYS A 69 0.57 -3.12 12.67
CA CYS A 69 0.94 -2.55 11.37
C CYS A 69 0.40 -1.13 11.19
N SER A 70 1.28 -0.17 10.87
CA SER A 70 0.89 1.22 10.54
C SER A 70 0.03 1.31 9.28
N GLY A 71 0.26 0.39 8.33
CA GLY A 71 -0.35 0.39 7.00
C GLY A 71 0.13 1.50 6.09
N LEU A 72 1.26 2.14 6.41
CA LEU A 72 1.98 3.06 5.52
C LEU A 72 3.23 2.35 5.00
N ARG A 73 3.50 2.46 3.70
CA ARG A 73 4.77 2.03 3.11
C ARG A 73 5.89 2.81 3.80
N ARG A 74 6.88 2.09 4.35
CA ARG A 74 8.09 2.70 4.89
C ARG A 74 8.92 3.18 3.70
N ALA A 75 9.12 4.49 3.60
CA ALA A 75 9.86 5.10 2.50
C ALA A 75 11.37 5.18 2.78
N ASN A 76 11.76 5.19 4.06
CA ASN A 76 13.11 5.58 4.49
C ASN A 76 13.72 4.54 5.44
N ASP A 77 13.44 3.25 5.23
CA ASP A 77 14.09 2.21 6.04
C ASP A 77 15.55 2.05 5.59
N PHE A 78 16.45 1.86 6.55
CA PHE A 78 17.87 1.65 6.26
C PHE A 78 18.08 0.34 5.50
N ILE A 79 18.78 0.42 4.36
CA ILE A 79 19.15 -0.73 3.54
C ILE A 79 20.68 -0.78 3.50
N PRO A 80 21.31 -1.91 3.89
CA PRO A 80 22.76 -2.03 3.81
C PRO A 80 23.22 -1.95 2.34
N LEU A 81 24.42 -1.42 2.11
CA LEU A 81 24.97 -1.17 0.76
C LEU A 81 24.86 -2.39 -0.16
N ASN A 82 25.13 -3.59 0.37
CA ASN A 82 25.09 -4.86 -0.36
C ASN A 82 23.68 -5.24 -0.89
N LYS A 83 22.62 -4.60 -0.38
CA LYS A 83 21.22 -4.83 -0.78
C LYS A 83 20.59 -3.59 -1.41
N MET A 84 21.36 -2.53 -1.65
CA MET A 84 20.86 -1.35 -2.33
C MET A 84 20.73 -1.65 -3.83
N ASP A 85 19.52 -1.57 -4.33
CA ASP A 85 19.18 -1.77 -5.74
C ASP A 85 18.79 -0.44 -6.39
N VAL A 86 18.74 -0.40 -7.73
CA VAL A 86 18.34 0.79 -8.50
C VAL A 86 16.93 1.25 -8.08
N ASN A 87 16.04 0.31 -7.76
CA ASN A 87 14.70 0.61 -7.25
C ASN A 87 14.71 1.38 -5.92
N THR A 88 15.67 1.09 -5.05
CA THR A 88 15.87 1.82 -3.80
C THR A 88 16.27 3.26 -4.09
N ILE A 89 17.22 3.46 -4.99
CA ILE A 89 17.69 4.79 -5.41
C ILE A 89 16.54 5.61 -6.00
N TYR A 90 15.71 5.02 -6.87
CA TYR A 90 14.53 5.70 -7.41
C TYR A 90 13.54 6.12 -6.31
N SER A 91 13.32 5.25 -5.32
CA SER A 91 12.48 5.56 -4.17
C SER A 91 13.03 6.76 -3.39
N ASP A 92 14.34 6.82 -3.18
CA ASP A 92 15.00 7.90 -2.45
C ASP A 92 14.92 9.24 -3.21
N VAL A 93 15.18 9.22 -4.51
CA VAL A 93 15.05 10.41 -5.36
C VAL A 93 13.60 10.92 -5.35
N ALA A 94 12.61 10.02 -5.48
CA ALA A 94 11.21 10.40 -5.41
C ALA A 94 10.83 10.98 -4.04
N PHE A 95 11.38 10.42 -2.95
CA PHE A 95 11.19 10.94 -1.61
C PHE A 95 11.75 12.37 -1.47
N LEU A 96 12.98 12.62 -1.92
CA LEU A 96 13.62 13.94 -1.86
C LEU A 96 12.86 14.98 -2.69
N GLN A 97 12.41 14.60 -3.89
CA GLN A 97 11.57 15.46 -4.73
C GLN A 97 10.26 15.81 -4.00
N GLN A 98 9.61 14.85 -3.35
CA GLN A 98 8.41 15.10 -2.57
C GLN A 98 8.67 16.11 -1.43
N GLN A 99 9.79 15.99 -0.71
CA GLN A 99 10.16 16.95 0.34
C GLN A 99 10.40 18.34 -0.23
N GLN A 100 11.12 18.44 -1.36
CA GLN A 100 11.35 19.71 -2.05
C GLN A 100 10.03 20.39 -2.42
N GLN A 101 9.07 19.64 -2.97
CA GLN A 101 7.74 20.18 -3.29
C GLN A 101 7.00 20.68 -2.05
N ILE A 102 7.11 20.00 -0.92
CA ILE A 102 6.51 20.45 0.35
C ILE A 102 7.13 21.79 0.76
N LEU A 103 8.46 21.94 0.70
CA LEU A 103 9.16 23.17 1.05
C LEU A 103 8.73 24.34 0.15
N ILE A 104 8.71 24.14 -1.18
CA ILE A 104 8.26 25.14 -2.15
C ILE A 104 6.83 25.59 -1.83
N ASN A 105 5.94 24.65 -1.50
CA ASN A 105 4.56 24.97 -1.14
C ASN A 105 4.44 25.74 0.18
N CYS A 106 5.32 25.47 1.15
CA CYS A 106 5.38 26.19 2.41
C CYS A 106 5.92 27.62 2.26
N GLN A 107 6.86 27.83 1.34
CA GLN A 107 7.50 29.13 1.11
C GLN A 107 6.56 30.14 0.42
N ARG A 108 5.51 29.68 -0.26
CA ARG A 108 4.49 30.55 -0.86
C ARG A 108 3.74 31.34 0.22
N PRO A 109 3.46 32.64 0.01
CA PRO A 109 2.68 33.43 0.96
C PRO A 109 1.30 32.79 1.19
N GLY A 110 1.00 32.44 2.44
CA GLY A 110 -0.23 31.74 2.83
C GLY A 110 -0.20 30.20 2.69
N GLY A 111 0.87 29.59 2.18
CA GLY A 111 1.00 28.14 2.01
C GLY A 111 0.90 27.37 3.33
N LEU A 112 1.57 27.85 4.38
CA LEU A 112 1.52 27.26 5.72
C LEU A 112 0.10 27.31 6.35
N LYS A 113 -0.65 28.39 6.09
CA LYS A 113 -2.04 28.53 6.58
C LYS A 113 -2.98 27.51 5.89
N GLN A 114 -2.73 27.21 4.61
CA GLN A 114 -3.53 26.25 3.85
C GLN A 114 -3.26 24.80 4.27
N THR A 115 -2.01 24.44 4.56
CA THR A 115 -1.65 23.09 5.02
C THR A 115 -2.24 22.81 6.42
N ILE A 116 -2.14 23.75 7.37
CA ILE A 116 -2.71 23.61 8.72
C ILE A 116 -4.23 23.42 8.69
N LYS A 117 -4.97 24.23 7.89
CA LYS A 117 -6.43 24.09 7.73
C LYS A 117 -6.83 22.72 7.16
N LYS A 118 -6.06 22.19 6.19
CA LYS A 118 -6.28 20.84 5.64
C LYS A 118 -6.05 19.74 6.69
N VAL A 119 -5.02 19.87 7.53
CA VAL A 119 -4.73 18.93 8.63
C VAL A 119 -5.86 18.92 9.67
N GLN A 120 -6.33 20.10 10.09
CA GLN A 120 -7.44 20.23 11.05
C GLN A 120 -8.75 19.61 10.52
N LYS A 121 -9.09 19.85 9.24
CA LYS A 121 -10.27 19.25 8.59
C LYS A 121 -10.18 17.72 8.51
N ARG A 122 -8.99 17.17 8.20
CA ARG A 122 -8.74 15.72 8.16
C ARG A 122 -8.92 15.07 9.55
N LYS A 123 -8.41 15.67 10.63
CA LYS A 123 -8.62 15.18 12.01
C LYS A 123 -10.11 15.12 12.38
N LYS A 124 -10.88 16.17 12.07
CA LYS A 124 -12.34 16.20 12.31
C LYS A 124 -13.09 15.10 11.53
N GLN A 125 -12.69 14.84 10.28
CA GLN A 125 -13.30 13.79 9.46
C GLN A 125 -12.95 12.37 9.95
N GLN A 126 -11.71 12.14 10.41
CA GLN A 126 -11.31 10.88 11.03
C GLN A 126 -12.06 10.61 12.34
N PHE A 127 -12.27 11.64 13.18
CA PHE A 127 -13.07 11.52 14.40
C PHE A 127 -14.52 11.13 14.09
N ARG A 128 -15.14 11.72 13.05
CA ARG A 128 -16.48 11.32 12.58
C ARG A 128 -16.53 9.88 12.05
N ARG A 129 -15.48 9.41 11.35
CA ARG A 129 -15.40 8.03 10.82
C ARG A 129 -15.19 7.00 11.92
N ASN A 130 -14.40 7.31 12.96
CA ASN A 130 -14.16 6.42 14.09
C ASN A 130 -15.38 6.30 15.01
N ASN A 131 -16.16 7.38 15.17
CA ASN A 131 -17.39 7.36 15.98
C ASN A 131 -18.64 6.81 15.27
N LYS A 132 -18.61 6.62 13.94
CA LYS A 132 -19.75 6.00 13.22
C LYS A 132 -19.93 4.52 13.59
N GLY A 133 -18.83 3.79 13.79
CA GLY A 133 -18.87 2.36 14.15
C GLY A 133 -19.44 2.05 15.54
N LYS A 134 -19.33 2.98 16.50
CA LYS A 134 -19.87 2.79 17.87
C LYS A 134 -21.40 2.90 17.95
N ARG A 135 -22.06 3.55 16.98
CA ARG A 135 -23.53 3.64 16.93
C ARG A 135 -24.16 2.36 16.41
N ASP A 136 -23.50 1.69 15.47
CA ASP A 136 -24.00 0.46 14.86
C ASP A 136 -23.94 -0.75 15.82
N GLU A 137 -22.97 -0.76 16.75
CA GLU A 137 -22.93 -1.75 17.85
C GLU A 137 -24.06 -1.52 18.87
N ASN A 138 -24.34 -0.28 19.25
CA ASN A 138 -25.39 0.03 20.23
C ASN A 138 -26.82 -0.19 19.66
N ILE A 139 -27.01 -0.07 18.33
CA ILE A 139 -28.28 -0.41 17.65
C ILE A 139 -28.53 -1.93 17.60
N LYS A 140 -27.48 -2.77 17.57
CA LYS A 140 -27.63 -4.24 17.58
C LYS A 140 -27.93 -4.81 18.97
N VAL A 141 -27.43 -4.19 20.03
CA VAL A 141 -27.67 -4.65 21.42
C VAL A 141 -29.13 -4.46 21.85
N GLN A 142 -29.84 -3.46 21.32
CA GLN A 142 -31.23 -3.19 21.70
C GLN A 142 -32.27 -4.10 21.02
N LYS A 143 -31.89 -4.90 20.02
CA LYS A 143 -32.81 -5.81 19.30
C LYS A 143 -32.84 -7.25 19.84
N ASN A 144 -31.94 -7.63 20.75
CA ASN A 144 -31.80 -9.00 21.26
C ASN A 144 -32.14 -9.13 22.75
N LYS A 145 -33.23 -8.50 23.21
CA LYS A 145 -33.86 -8.87 24.49
C LYS A 145 -35.19 -9.54 24.16
N GLU A 146 -35.15 -10.82 23.81
CA GLU A 146 -36.37 -11.63 23.77
C GLU A 146 -36.84 -11.87 25.23
N PRO A 147 -38.13 -11.68 25.54
CA PRO A 147 -38.67 -11.95 26.87
C PRO A 147 -38.62 -13.46 27.18
N PRO A 148 -38.46 -13.83 28.47
CA PRO A 148 -38.35 -15.23 28.87
C PRO A 148 -39.64 -15.99 28.53
N LYS A 149 -39.49 -17.12 27.85
CA LYS A 149 -40.60 -18.04 27.53
C LYS A 149 -41.08 -18.71 28.82
N SER A 150 -42.30 -18.40 29.24
CA SER A 150 -43.03 -19.10 30.29
C SER A 150 -43.37 -20.53 29.84
N LYS A 151 -43.06 -21.51 30.69
CA LYS A 151 -43.73 -22.82 30.70
C LYS A 151 -44.70 -22.85 31.87
#